data_AF-A0A8T3ZJT0-F1
#
_entry.id   AF-A0A8T3ZJT0-F1
#
_cell.length_a   1.000
_cell.length_b   1.000
_cell.length_c   1.000
_cell.angle_alpha   90.00
_cell.angle_beta   90.00
_cell.angle_gamma   90.00
#
_symmetry.space_group_name_H-M   'P 1'
#
loop_
_entity.id
_entity.type
_entity.pdbx_description
1 polymer ?
#
loop_
_entity_poly.entity_id
_entity_poly.type
_entity_poly.pdbx_seq_one_letter_code
_entity_poly.pdbx_strand_id
1 'polypeptide(L)' 'MDNFEKQEILEEFLIKWRAGTSMKMAADELIKRGVNPSDVNVCKKIFEKWVDMKKSWKHIKDVK' A
#
# COMPACT_ATOMS: atom_id res chain seq x y z
N MET A 1 -16.55 8.00 0.78
CA MET A 1 -15.17 8.03 0.30
C MET A 1 -15.18 7.90 -1.21
N ASP A 2 -14.80 8.98 -1.86
CA ASP A 2 -14.72 9.04 -3.30
C ASP A 2 -13.50 8.27 -3.81
N ASN A 3 -13.52 7.84 -5.07
CA ASN A 3 -12.40 7.08 -5.67
C ASN A 3 -11.07 7.84 -5.59
N PHE A 4 -11.13 9.17 -5.53
CA PHE A 4 -9.98 10.05 -5.40
C PHE A 4 -9.22 9.84 -4.07
N GLU A 5 -9.93 9.83 -2.94
CA GLU A 5 -9.30 9.64 -1.61
C GLU A 5 -8.65 8.25 -1.48
N LYS A 6 -9.22 7.22 -2.10
CA LYS A 6 -8.62 5.86 -2.13
C LYS A 6 -7.34 5.83 -2.95
N GLN A 7 -7.28 6.61 -4.03
CA GLN A 7 -6.08 6.73 -4.85
C GLN A 7 -4.95 7.41 -4.05
N GLU A 8 -5.23 8.48 -3.33
CA GLU A 8 -4.25 9.17 -2.49
C GLU A 8 -3.66 8.25 -1.40
N ILE A 9 -4.49 7.42 -0.77
CA ILE A 9 -4.03 6.42 0.21
C ILE A 9 -3.08 5.40 -0.44
N LEU A 10 -3.43 4.89 -1.61
CA LEU A 10 -2.59 3.94 -2.34
C LEU A 10 -1.26 4.57 -2.79
N GLU A 11 -1.28 5.85 -3.15
CA GLU A 11 -0.08 6.62 -3.49
C GLU A 11 0.83 6.82 -2.26
N GLU A 12 0.27 7.16 -1.09
CA GLU A 12 1.06 7.22 0.16
C GLU A 12 1.69 5.87 0.50
N PHE A 13 0.93 4.77 0.37
CA PHE A 13 1.48 3.43 0.56
C PHE A 13 2.63 3.13 -0.41
N LEU A 14 2.52 3.56 -1.66
CA LEU A 14 3.58 3.40 -2.66
C LEU A 14 4.84 4.20 -2.30
N ILE A 15 4.69 5.45 -1.88
CA ILE A 15 5.79 6.32 -1.47
C ILE A 15 6.52 5.72 -0.26
N LYS A 16 5.76 5.33 0.76
CA LYS A 16 6.31 4.73 1.99
C LYS A 16 7.00 3.40 1.71
N TRP A 17 6.42 2.56 0.85
CA TRP A 17 7.04 1.29 0.44
C TRP A 17 8.36 1.52 -0.31
N ARG A 18 8.43 2.50 -1.22
CA ARG A 18 9.68 2.87 -1.92
C ARG A 18 10.73 3.42 -0.96
N ALA A 19 10.32 4.12 0.09
CA ALA A 19 11.19 4.60 1.16
C ALA A 19 11.63 3.48 2.14
N GLY A 20 11.21 2.23 1.94
CA GLY A 20 11.54 1.11 2.84
C GLY A 20 10.76 1.12 4.16
N THR A 21 9.72 1.93 4.27
CA THR A 21 8.87 2.00 5.47
C THR A 21 7.90 0.83 5.50
N SER A 22 7.60 0.31 6.70
CA SER A 22 6.61 -0.75 6.86
C SER A 22 5.19 -0.27 6.50
N MET A 23 4.39 -1.15 5.89
CA MET A 23 2.96 -0.90 5.61
C MET A 23 2.18 -0.54 6.87
N LYS A 24 2.57 -1.10 8.02
CA LYS A 24 1.93 -0.82 9.31
C LYS A 24 2.13 0.65 9.72
N MET A 25 3.37 1.14 9.67
CA MET A 25 3.67 2.54 9.99
C MET A 25 2.95 3.51 9.05
N ALA A 26 2.92 3.22 7.75
CA ALA A 26 2.18 4.03 6.79
C ALA A 26 0.67 4.09 7.10
N ALA A 27 0.07 2.94 7.45
CA ALA A 27 -1.34 2.88 7.84
C ALA A 27 -1.61 3.68 9.13
N ASP A 28 -0.73 3.56 10.13
CA ASP A 28 -0.86 4.27 11.41
C ASP A 28 -0.78 5.80 11.21
N GLU A 29 0.08 6.29 10.31
CA GLU A 29 0.17 7.72 9.97
C GLU A 29 -1.11 8.24 9.30
N LEU A 30 -1.67 7.50 8.34
CA LEU A 30 -2.92 7.85 7.67
C LEU A 30 -4.09 7.94 8.66
N ILE A 31 -4.20 6.96 9.56
CA ILE A 31 -5.25 6.95 10.61
C ILE A 31 -5.08 8.16 11.54
N LYS A 32 -3.85 8.49 11.93
CA LYS A 32 -3.56 9.69 12.75
C LYS A 32 -3.93 10.99 12.05
N ARG A 33 -3.87 11.03 10.72
CA ARG A 33 -4.29 12.19 9.90
C ARG A 33 -5.81 12.29 9.75
N GLY A 34 -6.58 11.36 10.32
CA GLY A 34 -8.05 11.36 10.28
C GLY A 34 -8.64 10.53 9.16
N VAL A 35 -7.81 9.79 8.40
CA VAL A 35 -8.32 8.86 7.37
C VAL A 35 -9.02 7.69 8.06
N ASN A 36 -10.21 7.32 7.55
CA ASN A 36 -10.99 6.23 8.12
C ASN A 36 -10.18 4.91 8.14
N PRO A 37 -10.01 4.27 9.31
CA PRO A 37 -9.25 3.01 9.43
C PRO A 37 -9.75 1.90 8.51
N SER A 38 -11.04 1.86 8.22
CA SER A 38 -11.63 0.85 7.33
C SER A 38 -11.11 1.01 5.90
N ASP A 39 -11.03 2.25 5.42
CA ASP A 39 -10.55 2.57 4.09
C ASP A 39 -9.03 2.35 3.96
N VAL A 40 -8.27 2.73 5.00
CA VAL A 40 -6.84 2.44 5.09
C VAL A 40 -6.59 0.93 5.02
N ASN A 41 -7.39 0.13 5.73
CA ASN A 41 -7.26 -1.33 5.73
C ASN A 41 -7.59 -1.96 4.37
N VAL A 42 -8.61 -1.46 3.67
CA VAL A 42 -8.94 -1.91 2.31
C VAL A 42 -7.78 -1.62 1.36
N CYS A 43 -7.28 -0.37 1.36
CA CYS A 43 -6.18 0.03 0.48
C CYS A 43 -4.88 -0.72 0.80
N LYS A 44 -4.59 -0.95 2.09
CA LYS A 44 -3.45 -1.74 2.54
C LYS A 44 -3.49 -3.16 1.95
N LYS A 45 -4.63 -3.86 2.05
CA LYS A 45 -4.78 -5.23 1.50
C LYS A 45 -4.59 -5.28 -0.01
N ILE A 46 -5.13 -4.28 -0.72
CA ILE A 46 -4.95 -4.16 -2.18
C ILE A 46 -3.47 -3.99 -2.50
N PHE A 47 -2.78 -3.13 -1.76
CA PHE A 47 -1.36 -2.85 -1.96
C PHE A 47 -0.47 -4.06 -1.64
N GLU A 48 -0.71 -4.77 -0.53
CA GLU A 48 0.01 -5.99 -0.16
C GLU A 48 -0.09 -7.05 -1.27
N LYS A 49 -1.30 -7.25 -1.82
CA LYS A 49 -1.50 -8.16 -2.96
C LYS A 49 -0.72 -7.74 -4.20
N TRP A 50 -0.67 -6.44 -4.50
CA TRP A 50 0.13 -5.92 -5.61
C TRP A 50 1.64 -6.11 -5.41
N VAL A 51 2.14 -5.89 -4.19
CA VAL A 51 3.55 -6.13 -3.84
C VAL A 51 3.91 -7.60 -4.00
N ASP A 52 3.07 -8.51 -3.51
CA ASP A 52 3.30 -9.94 -3.62
C ASP A 52 3.30 -10.43 -5.07
N MET A 53 2.38 -9.91 -5.90
CA MET A 53 2.42 -10.14 -7.34
C MET A 53 3.74 -9.64 -7.94
N LYS A 54 4.18 -8.42 -7.61
CA LYS A 54 5.42 -7.85 -8.14
C LYS A 54 6.65 -8.67 -7.74
N LYS A 55 6.72 -9.16 -6.50
CA LYS A 55 7.79 -10.04 -6.02
C LYS A 55 7.78 -11.38 -6.76
N SER A 56 6.61 -11.98 -6.93
CA SER A 56 6.44 -13.23 -7.68
C SER A 56 6.91 -13.09 -9.14
N TRP A 57 6.56 -11.97 -9.78
CA TRP A 57 7.02 -11.64 -11.13
C TRP A 57 8.54 -11.43 -11.22
N LYS A 58 9.15 -10.82 -10.19
CA LYS A 58 10.61 -10.69 -10.14
C LYS A 58 11.28 -12.07 -10.08
N HIS A 59 10.79 -12.95 -9.22
CA HIS A 59 11.30 -14.31 -9.11
C HIS A 59 11.20 -15.09 -10.43
N ILE A 60 10.09 -14.99 -11.16
CA ILE A 60 9.95 -15.64 -12.48
C ILE A 60 10.99 -15.12 -13.50
N LYS A 61 11.40 -13.85 -13.42
CA LYS A 61 12.43 -13.28 -14.29
C LYS A 61 13.84 -13.74 -13.92
N ASP A 62 14.11 -14.00 -12.65
CA ASP A 62 15.41 -14.48 -12.16
C ASP A 62 15.64 -15.99 -12.44
N VAL A 63 14.58 -16.74 -12.79
CA VAL A 63 14.61 -18.20 -13.06
C VAL A 63 14.66 -18.52 -14.57
N LYS A 64 14.81 -17.51 -15.44
CA LYS A 64 15.02 -17.67 -16.90
C LYS A 64 16.45 -17.35 -17.29
#